data_AF-A0A182VXB6-F1
#
_entry.id   AF-A0A182VXB6-F1
#
_cell.length_a   1.000
_cell.length_b   1.000
_cell.length_c   1.000
_cell.angle_alpha   90.00
_cell.angle_beta   90.00
_cell.angle_gamma   90.00
#
_symmetry.space_group_name_H-M   'P 1'
#
loop_
_entity.id
_entity.type
_entity.pdbx_description
1 polymer ?
#
loop_
_entity_poly.entity_id
_entity_poly.type
_entity_poly.pdbx_seq_one_letter_code
_entity_poly.pdbx_strand_id
1 'polypeptide(L)'
;MKLYVLCCVALLATVIGCADAQDSQSDLEQSNDSVSNSESQPQPRCVPTKQCEADEEFKCCGPCYQLTCFGSVIDCGGQCFAECYCAQGFVREYPDGRCIPELLFSVTCSAISTMKVFVVALLGLVLFAGVAFTDESGESTPEKSSEEVKCEAEKCNGAYEEFKCCGKCYQKTCITRKMECEQKCTKGCFCIDGFIREYEGGKCMPKRLCESFLRKGFSSG
;
A
#
# COMPACT_ATOMS: atom_id res chain seq x y z
N MET A 1 -54.63 44.01 5.81
CA MET A 1 -54.35 43.69 7.23
C MET A 1 -55.03 42.37 7.58
N LYS A 2 -54.27 41.47 8.22
CA LYS A 2 -54.63 40.18 8.88
C LYS A 2 -54.91 38.99 7.94
N LEU A 3 -54.00 37.99 7.86
CA LEU A 3 -53.83 36.78 8.72
C LEU A 3 -55.01 35.81 8.53
N TYR A 4 -54.88 34.57 8.04
CA TYR A 4 -54.17 33.38 8.54
C TYR A 4 -54.00 32.41 7.33
N VAL A 5 -52.84 31.83 6.93
CA VAL A 5 -51.93 30.83 7.55
C VAL A 5 -52.63 29.60 8.14
N LEU A 6 -52.19 28.41 7.67
CA LEU A 6 -52.54 27.03 8.05
C LEU A 6 -53.77 26.42 7.39
N CYS A 7 -53.56 25.60 6.33
CA CYS A 7 -53.91 24.17 6.33
C CYS A 7 -53.57 23.57 4.95
N CYS A 8 -52.49 22.78 4.84
CA CYS A 8 -52.31 21.72 3.84
C CYS A 8 -50.96 21.03 4.11
N VAL A 9 -50.85 20.36 5.25
CA VAL A 9 -49.82 19.31 5.45
C VAL A 9 -50.58 18.05 5.83
N ALA A 10 -50.89 17.24 4.83
CA ALA A 10 -51.23 15.83 5.03
C ALA A 10 -51.11 15.07 3.71
N LEU A 11 -50.45 13.92 3.81
CA LEU A 11 -50.68 12.70 3.02
C LEU A 11 -50.09 12.64 1.62
N LEU A 12 -48.81 12.27 1.55
CA LEU A 12 -48.38 11.17 0.66
C LEU A 12 -47.34 10.30 1.39
N ALA A 13 -47.85 9.36 2.19
CA ALA A 13 -47.14 8.15 2.56
C ALA A 13 -47.78 7.00 1.78
N THR A 14 -47.06 6.44 0.79
CA THR A 14 -47.30 5.08 0.29
C THR A 14 -45.96 4.43 -0.06
N VAL A 15 -45.39 3.66 0.86
CA VAL A 15 -45.25 2.18 0.86
C VAL A 15 -44.69 1.58 -0.44
N ILE A 16 -43.37 1.38 -0.50
CA ILE A 16 -42.74 0.28 -1.27
C ILE A 16 -41.55 -0.28 -0.47
N GLY A 17 -41.78 -1.45 0.15
CA GLY A 17 -40.85 -2.55 0.36
C GLY A 17 -39.55 -2.31 1.15
N CYS A 18 -39.58 -2.53 2.47
CA CYS A 18 -38.41 -3.05 3.17
C CYS A 18 -38.31 -4.55 2.88
N ALA A 19 -37.19 -5.00 2.31
CA ALA A 19 -36.83 -6.41 2.36
C ALA A 19 -36.17 -6.64 3.72
N ASP A 20 -36.80 -7.49 4.53
CA ASP A 20 -36.23 -8.01 5.77
C ASP A 20 -34.95 -8.82 5.44
N ALA A 21 -33.79 -8.29 5.81
CA ALA A 21 -32.58 -9.08 5.91
C ALA A 21 -32.57 -9.69 7.32
N GLN A 22 -32.96 -10.96 7.40
CA GLN A 22 -32.96 -11.72 8.64
C GLN A 22 -31.55 -11.83 9.21
N ASP A 23 -31.48 -11.41 10.48
CA ASP A 23 -30.50 -11.79 11.47
C ASP A 23 -30.32 -13.33 11.47
N SER A 24 -29.07 -13.78 11.41
CA SER A 24 -28.70 -15.18 11.59
C SER A 24 -27.50 -15.21 12.52
N GLN A 25 -27.83 -15.15 13.80
CA GLN A 25 -26.97 -15.51 14.91
C GLN A 25 -26.66 -17.01 14.80
N SER A 26 -25.39 -17.35 14.50
CA SER A 26 -24.85 -18.70 14.70
C SER A 26 -23.64 -18.59 15.63
N ASP A 27 -23.93 -18.57 16.93
CA ASP A 27 -22.98 -18.94 17.97
C ASP A 27 -22.86 -20.47 18.01
N LEU A 28 -21.62 -20.94 18.21
CA LEU A 28 -21.20 -22.30 18.56
C LEU A 28 -21.25 -23.38 17.45
N GLU A 29 -20.13 -23.51 16.73
CA GLU A 29 -19.47 -24.82 16.72
C GLU A 29 -18.03 -24.70 17.22
N GLN A 30 -17.85 -25.35 18.36
CA GLN A 30 -16.61 -25.66 19.03
C GLN A 30 -16.00 -26.84 18.28
N SER A 31 -15.07 -26.61 17.34
CA SER A 31 -14.34 -27.72 16.73
C SER A 31 -13.24 -28.19 17.69
N ASN A 32 -13.62 -29.21 18.46
CA ASN A 32 -12.68 -30.21 18.96
C ASN A 32 -12.02 -30.89 17.74
N ASP A 33 -10.91 -30.36 17.26
CA ASP A 33 -10.04 -31.13 16.38
C ASP A 33 -9.18 -32.07 17.21
N SER A 34 -9.82 -33.21 17.45
CA SER A 34 -9.23 -34.54 17.54
C SER A 34 -7.85 -34.62 16.89
N VAL A 35 -6.89 -35.07 17.69
CA VAL A 35 -5.55 -35.50 17.32
C VAL A 35 -5.58 -36.24 15.97
N SER A 36 -5.06 -35.61 14.92
CA SER A 36 -4.46 -36.33 13.79
C SER A 36 -2.97 -36.10 13.84
N ASN A 37 -2.29 -37.20 14.14
CA ASN A 37 -0.87 -37.33 14.29
C ASN A 37 -0.19 -37.14 12.92
N SER A 38 0.36 -35.96 12.66
CA SER A 38 1.32 -35.75 11.59
C SER A 38 2.42 -34.82 12.10
N GLU A 39 3.56 -35.45 12.40
CA GLU A 39 4.89 -34.89 12.68
C GLU A 39 4.93 -33.43 13.13
N SER A 40 5.02 -33.29 14.45
CA SER A 40 5.40 -32.08 15.17
C SER A 40 6.75 -31.53 14.66
N GLN A 41 6.71 -30.65 13.66
CA GLN A 41 7.71 -29.59 13.60
C GLN A 41 7.39 -28.60 14.72
N PRO A 42 8.38 -28.18 15.54
CA PRO A 42 8.13 -27.19 16.58
C PRO A 42 7.73 -25.90 15.86
N GLN A 43 6.46 -25.50 15.94
CA GLN A 43 6.09 -24.14 15.63
C GLN A 43 6.97 -23.25 16.52
N PRO A 44 7.82 -22.37 15.96
CA PRO A 44 8.54 -21.42 16.78
C PRO A 44 7.47 -20.66 17.55
N ARG A 45 7.51 -20.76 18.90
CA ARG A 45 6.60 -20.02 19.76
C ARG A 45 6.72 -18.57 19.38
N CYS A 46 5.71 -18.06 18.70
CA CYS A 46 5.69 -16.67 18.34
C CYS A 46 5.42 -15.88 19.61
N VAL A 47 6.48 -15.29 20.14
CA VAL A 47 6.39 -14.38 21.27
C VAL A 47 6.42 -12.96 20.71
N PRO A 48 5.49 -12.09 21.11
CA PRO A 48 5.53 -10.69 20.74
C PRO A 48 6.91 -10.09 21.08
N THR A 49 7.63 -9.65 20.05
CA THR A 49 8.99 -9.11 20.19
C THR A 49 8.98 -7.61 20.51
N LYS A 50 7.81 -6.97 20.37
CA LYS A 50 7.61 -5.56 20.66
C LYS A 50 6.17 -5.28 21.09
N GLN A 51 5.99 -4.18 21.81
CA GLN A 51 4.67 -3.69 22.19
C GLN A 51 4.08 -2.86 21.05
N CYS A 52 2.83 -3.13 20.70
CA CYS A 52 2.11 -2.42 19.63
C CYS A 52 1.44 -1.15 20.16
N GLU A 53 1.17 -0.22 19.25
CA GLU A 53 0.45 1.01 19.56
C GLU A 53 -1.07 0.76 19.68
N ALA A 54 -1.83 1.82 19.94
CA ALA A 54 -3.29 1.73 19.96
C ALA A 54 -3.82 1.27 18.59
N ASP A 55 -4.87 0.45 18.60
CA ASP A 55 -5.51 -0.10 17.41
C ASP A 55 -4.57 -0.97 16.54
N GLU A 56 -3.50 -1.50 17.15
CA GLU A 56 -2.57 -2.45 16.55
C GLU A 56 -2.51 -3.77 17.31
N GLU A 57 -2.36 -4.86 16.55
CA GLU A 57 -2.16 -6.21 17.05
C GLU A 57 -0.85 -6.81 16.51
N PHE A 58 -0.10 -7.49 17.38
CA PHE A 58 1.11 -8.19 16.95
C PHE A 58 0.72 -9.48 16.21
N LYS A 59 1.04 -9.55 14.91
CA LYS A 59 0.87 -10.77 14.12
C LYS A 59 2.23 -11.37 13.86
N CYS A 60 2.32 -12.67 14.11
CA CYS A 60 3.50 -13.49 13.83
C CYS A 60 3.75 -13.68 12.34
N CYS A 61 2.67 -13.65 11.59
CA CYS A 61 2.65 -13.96 10.17
C CYS A 61 1.61 -13.03 9.54
N GLY A 62 2.03 -11.78 9.29
CA GLY A 62 1.26 -10.83 8.51
C GLY A 62 1.89 -10.57 7.14
N PRO A 63 1.21 -9.81 6.27
CA PRO A 63 1.73 -9.43 4.96
C PRO A 63 2.98 -8.53 5.07
N CYS A 64 3.77 -8.49 4.00
CA CYS A 64 4.91 -7.58 3.80
C CYS A 64 4.52 -6.10 3.77
N TYR A 65 3.25 -5.81 3.50
CA TYR A 65 2.69 -4.47 3.44
C TYR A 65 1.63 -4.27 4.53
N GLN A 66 1.22 -3.03 4.74
CA GLN A 66 0.02 -2.69 5.49
C GLN A 66 -0.88 -1.87 4.58
N LEU A 67 -2.18 -2.17 4.64
CA LEU A 67 -3.16 -1.38 3.91
C LEU A 67 -3.12 0.05 4.47
N THR A 68 -2.89 1.00 3.57
CA THR A 68 -3.01 2.43 3.86
C THR A 68 -4.16 3.02 3.05
N CYS A 69 -4.55 4.25 3.34
CA CYS A 69 -5.55 5.01 2.58
C CYS A 69 -5.34 4.99 1.04
N PHE A 70 -4.11 4.77 0.56
CA PHE A 70 -3.76 4.76 -0.86
C PHE A 70 -2.95 3.53 -1.28
N GLY A 71 -2.84 2.52 -0.41
CA GLY A 71 -2.00 1.35 -0.64
C GLY A 71 -2.69 0.32 -1.53
N SER A 72 -1.94 -0.25 -2.47
CA SER A 72 -2.34 -1.48 -3.17
C SER A 72 -1.88 -2.71 -2.40
N VAL A 73 -2.61 -3.82 -2.58
CA VAL A 73 -2.17 -5.15 -2.15
C VAL A 73 -0.95 -5.54 -2.96
N ILE A 74 0.13 -5.94 -2.28
CA ILE A 74 1.38 -6.40 -2.89
C ILE A 74 1.49 -7.91 -2.66
N ASP A 75 1.84 -8.68 -3.69
CA ASP A 75 2.13 -10.10 -3.52
C ASP A 75 3.45 -10.26 -2.75
N CYS A 76 3.37 -10.87 -1.57
CA CYS A 76 4.52 -11.11 -0.70
C CYS A 76 5.21 -12.45 -0.98
N GLY A 77 4.84 -13.16 -2.05
CA GLY A 77 5.49 -14.41 -2.46
C GLY A 77 5.40 -15.51 -1.40
N GLY A 78 4.28 -15.55 -0.64
CA GLY A 78 4.07 -16.49 0.46
C GLY A 78 4.93 -16.24 1.71
N GLN A 79 5.69 -15.13 1.76
CA GLN A 79 6.49 -14.75 2.92
C GLN A 79 5.63 -13.94 3.90
N CYS A 80 5.82 -14.21 5.19
CA CYS A 80 5.12 -13.48 6.24
C CYS A 80 6.06 -12.90 7.30
N PHE A 81 5.57 -11.88 7.98
CA PHE A 81 6.38 -11.01 8.82
C PHE A 81 5.77 -10.89 10.21
N ALA A 82 6.64 -10.97 11.22
CA ALA A 82 6.26 -10.86 12.63
C ALA A 82 6.34 -9.39 13.07
N GLU A 83 5.22 -8.68 13.04
CA GLU A 83 5.15 -7.23 13.24
C GLU A 83 3.82 -6.80 13.88
N CYS A 84 3.71 -5.52 14.25
CA CYS A 84 2.42 -4.92 14.65
C CYS A 84 1.66 -4.47 13.40
N TYR A 85 0.41 -4.89 13.29
CA TYR A 85 -0.52 -4.58 12.19
C TYR A 85 -1.74 -3.88 12.75
N CYS A 86 -2.41 -3.05 11.96
CA CYS A 86 -3.71 -2.53 12.36
C CYS A 86 -4.66 -3.69 12.70
N ALA A 87 -5.35 -3.55 13.82
CA ALA A 87 -6.38 -4.50 14.24
C ALA A 87 -7.49 -4.59 13.20
N GLN A 88 -8.27 -5.66 13.25
CA GLN A 88 -9.39 -5.84 12.32
C GLN A 88 -10.34 -4.64 12.34
N GLY A 89 -10.71 -4.14 11.15
CA GLY A 89 -11.55 -2.95 11.00
C GLY A 89 -10.79 -1.63 11.10
N PHE A 90 -9.46 -1.65 11.15
CA PHE A 90 -8.60 -0.47 11.09
C PHE A 90 -7.65 -0.53 9.89
N VAL A 91 -7.40 0.64 9.31
CA VAL A 91 -6.44 0.86 8.22
C VAL A 91 -5.41 1.89 8.64
N ARG A 92 -4.19 1.82 8.11
CA ARG A 92 -3.16 2.80 8.46
C ARG A 92 -3.36 4.09 7.67
N GLU A 93 -3.32 5.25 8.33
CA GLU A 93 -3.61 6.55 7.67
C GLU A 93 -2.59 6.87 6.55
N TYR A 94 -1.31 6.59 6.79
CA TYR A 94 -0.18 6.67 5.85
C TYR A 94 0.93 5.69 6.35
N PRO A 95 2.00 5.43 5.57
CA PRO A 95 3.09 4.57 6.02
C PRO A 95 3.65 5.05 7.37
N ASP A 96 3.73 4.14 8.35
CA ASP A 96 4.15 4.42 9.73
C ASP A 96 3.23 5.39 10.53
N GLY A 97 2.10 5.83 9.97
CA GLY A 97 1.07 6.61 10.67
C GLY A 97 0.13 5.76 11.54
N ARG A 98 -0.75 6.39 12.32
CA ARG A 98 -1.67 5.65 13.21
C ARG A 98 -2.68 4.79 12.44
N CYS A 99 -3.20 3.76 13.10
CA CYS A 99 -4.36 3.01 12.63
C CYS A 99 -5.64 3.84 12.88
N ILE A 100 -6.51 3.91 11.88
CA ILE A 100 -7.79 4.60 11.92
C ILE A 100 -8.91 3.64 11.54
N PRO A 101 -10.12 3.77 12.10
CA PRO A 101 -11.25 2.92 11.74
C PRO A 101 -11.52 2.95 10.25
N GLU A 102 -11.76 1.78 9.65
CA GLU A 102 -12.12 1.66 8.24
C GLU A 102 -13.40 2.44 7.91
N LEU A 103 -14.33 2.64 8.85
CA LEU A 103 -15.53 3.45 8.61
C LEU A 103 -15.22 4.94 8.34
N LEU A 104 -14.04 5.43 8.76
CA LEU A 104 -13.56 6.76 8.39
C LEU A 104 -12.92 6.78 6.98
N PHE A 105 -12.81 5.63 6.28
CA PHE A 105 -12.30 5.51 4.90
C PHE A 105 -12.83 6.62 4.01
N SER A 106 -14.15 6.85 4.07
CA SER A 106 -14.83 7.71 3.11
C SER A 106 -14.60 9.19 3.36
N VAL A 107 -14.26 9.60 4.59
CA VAL A 107 -14.25 11.02 4.97
C VAL A 107 -12.83 11.59 4.93
N THR A 108 -11.84 10.87 5.46
CA THR A 108 -10.45 11.35 5.50
C THR A 108 -9.68 11.06 4.20
N CYS A 109 -9.97 9.96 3.51
CA CYS A 109 -9.31 9.62 2.25
C CYS A 109 -9.89 10.42 1.06
N SER A 110 -11.20 10.65 1.02
CA SER A 110 -11.85 11.43 -0.05
C SER A 110 -11.46 12.92 -0.04
N ALA A 111 -11.17 13.51 1.12
CA ALA A 111 -10.79 14.93 1.22
C ALA A 111 -9.47 15.23 0.49
N ILE A 112 -8.56 14.26 0.39
CA ILE A 112 -7.29 14.39 -0.36
C ILE A 112 -7.52 14.16 -1.87
N SER A 113 -8.51 13.32 -2.23
CA SER A 113 -8.86 13.02 -3.62
C SER A 113 -9.56 14.19 -4.32
N THR A 114 -10.52 14.84 -3.64
CA THR A 114 -11.26 15.97 -4.23
C THR A 114 -10.37 17.20 -4.47
N MET A 115 -9.34 17.42 -3.64
CA MET A 115 -8.39 18.52 -3.85
C MET A 115 -7.59 18.39 -5.16
N LYS A 116 -7.27 17.16 -5.59
CA LYS A 116 -6.58 16.92 -6.87
C LYS A 116 -7.48 17.20 -8.08
N VAL A 117 -8.78 16.89 -7.98
CA VAL A 117 -9.74 17.12 -9.06
C VAL A 117 -9.97 18.62 -9.28
N PHE A 118 -10.09 19.41 -8.21
CA PHE A 118 -10.29 20.87 -8.34
C PHE A 118 -9.06 21.60 -8.88
N VAL A 119 -7.84 21.18 -8.52
CA VAL A 119 -6.60 21.78 -9.06
C VAL A 119 -6.43 21.48 -10.55
N VAL A 120 -6.74 20.25 -10.99
CA VAL A 120 -6.68 19.88 -12.41
C VAL A 120 -7.80 20.56 -13.22
N ALA A 121 -9.01 20.70 -12.67
CA ALA A 121 -10.10 21.41 -13.33
C ALA A 121 -9.82 22.91 -13.48
N LEU A 122 -9.21 23.55 -12.46
CA LEU A 122 -8.83 24.96 -12.53
C LEU A 122 -7.63 25.19 -13.47
N LEU A 123 -6.62 24.31 -13.48
CA LEU A 123 -5.52 24.38 -14.43
C LEU A 123 -5.98 24.10 -15.88
N GLY A 124 -6.91 23.15 -16.06
CA GLY A 124 -7.51 22.86 -17.37
C GLY A 124 -8.30 24.05 -17.93
N LEU A 125 -9.09 24.74 -17.11
CA LEU A 125 -9.82 25.94 -17.53
C LEU A 125 -8.90 27.11 -17.91
N VAL A 126 -7.73 27.24 -17.27
CA VAL A 126 -6.73 28.27 -17.63
C VAL A 126 -6.02 27.95 -18.96
N LEU A 127 -5.85 26.67 -19.30
CA LEU A 127 -5.22 26.25 -20.57
C LEU A 127 -6.18 26.33 -21.79
N PHE A 128 -7.49 26.23 -21.60
CA PHE A 128 -8.47 26.36 -22.70
C PHE A 128 -8.71 27.81 -23.15
N ALA A 129 -8.25 28.81 -22.42
CA ALA A 129 -8.43 30.22 -22.79
C ALA A 129 -7.27 30.80 -23.62
N GLY A 130 -6.24 30.02 -23.97
CA GLY A 130 -5.09 30.58 -24.68
C GLY A 130 -4.22 29.57 -25.40
N VAL A 131 -4.67 29.07 -26.55
CA VAL A 131 -3.75 28.77 -27.68
C VAL A 131 -4.48 29.01 -29.00
N ALA A 132 -4.15 30.12 -29.67
CA ALA A 132 -4.34 30.28 -31.10
C ALA A 132 -3.01 29.92 -31.77
N PHE A 133 -3.06 28.97 -32.71
CA PHE A 133 -2.07 28.60 -33.76
C PHE A 133 -0.59 28.41 -33.38
N THR A 134 -0.04 27.22 -33.69
CA THR A 134 0.80 26.98 -34.89
C THR A 134 1.03 25.47 -35.07
N ASP A 135 0.81 24.97 -36.28
CA ASP A 135 1.33 23.69 -36.77
C ASP A 135 2.87 23.74 -36.82
N GLU A 136 3.56 22.75 -36.25
CA GLU A 136 4.84 22.32 -36.81
C GLU A 136 5.05 20.81 -36.63
N SER A 137 5.46 20.23 -37.73
CA SER A 137 5.61 18.83 -38.07
C SER A 137 6.67 18.10 -37.25
N GLY A 138 6.36 16.83 -36.93
CA GLY A 138 7.27 15.69 -37.15
C GLY A 138 8.50 15.58 -36.26
N GLU A 139 8.55 14.53 -35.46
CA GLU A 139 9.54 13.46 -35.59
C GLU A 139 9.11 12.32 -34.66
N SER A 140 8.52 11.26 -35.22
CA SER A 140 8.36 9.99 -34.51
C SER A 140 9.76 9.40 -34.37
N THR A 141 10.32 9.50 -33.17
CA THR A 141 11.50 8.72 -32.83
C THR A 141 11.14 7.24 -32.91
N PRO A 142 11.96 6.41 -33.58
CA PRO A 142 11.65 5.00 -33.69
C PRO A 142 11.78 4.38 -32.29
N GLU A 143 10.70 3.75 -31.83
CA GLU A 143 10.76 2.73 -30.79
C GLU A 143 11.72 1.65 -31.30
N LYS A 144 13.00 1.84 -30.97
CA LYS A 144 14.03 0.83 -31.18
C LYS A 144 13.68 -0.31 -30.23
N SER A 145 12.99 -1.29 -30.80
CA SER A 145 12.75 -2.62 -30.26
C SER A 145 13.88 -2.98 -29.31
N SER A 146 13.55 -3.13 -28.03
CA SER A 146 14.42 -3.76 -27.06
C SER A 146 14.83 -5.11 -27.63
N GLU A 147 16.04 -5.14 -28.17
CA GLU A 147 16.77 -6.36 -28.45
C GLU A 147 16.69 -7.16 -27.15
N GLU A 148 16.00 -8.29 -27.19
CA GLU A 148 15.82 -9.16 -26.04
C GLU A 148 17.22 -9.64 -25.63
N VAL A 149 17.83 -8.91 -24.69
CA VAL A 149 19.09 -9.30 -24.07
C VAL A 149 18.80 -10.61 -23.36
N LYS A 150 19.13 -11.71 -24.03
CA LYS A 150 19.04 -13.06 -23.47
C LYS A 150 19.94 -13.12 -22.26
N CYS A 151 19.32 -12.96 -21.10
CA CYS A 151 19.95 -13.00 -19.80
C CYS A 151 19.51 -14.29 -19.12
N GLU A 152 20.48 -15.06 -18.67
CA GLU A 152 20.19 -16.23 -17.85
C GLU A 152 19.83 -15.74 -16.46
N ALA A 153 18.67 -16.16 -15.96
CA ALA A 153 18.21 -15.78 -14.65
C ALA A 153 19.09 -16.44 -13.58
N GLU A 154 19.83 -15.64 -12.83
CA GLU A 154 20.60 -16.11 -11.69
C GLU A 154 19.74 -16.07 -10.43
N LYS A 155 19.96 -17.02 -9.51
CA LYS A 155 19.26 -17.02 -8.22
C LYS A 155 19.86 -15.98 -7.29
N CYS A 156 19.04 -15.04 -6.83
CA CYS A 156 19.45 -14.11 -5.79
C CYS A 156 19.55 -14.81 -4.43
N ASN A 157 20.62 -14.50 -3.70
CA ASN A 157 20.88 -15.06 -2.38
C ASN A 157 20.26 -14.22 -1.25
N GLY A 158 19.96 -12.94 -1.51
CA GLY A 158 19.32 -12.06 -0.54
C GLY A 158 17.81 -12.29 -0.47
N ALA A 159 17.25 -12.15 0.74
CA ALA A 159 15.81 -12.09 0.92
C ALA A 159 15.26 -10.80 0.27
N TYR A 160 14.06 -10.89 -0.31
CA TYR A 160 13.38 -9.78 -0.98
C TYR A 160 14.14 -9.20 -2.18
N GLU A 161 14.90 -10.04 -2.86
CA GLU A 161 15.61 -9.72 -4.08
C GLU A 161 15.04 -10.50 -5.27
N GLU A 162 14.94 -9.83 -6.40
CA GLU A 162 14.63 -10.43 -7.69
C GLU A 162 15.75 -10.13 -8.70
N PHE A 163 16.06 -11.11 -9.53
CA PHE A 163 17.05 -10.93 -10.58
C PHE A 163 16.43 -10.17 -11.74
N LYS A 164 17.04 -9.04 -12.12
CA LYS A 164 16.67 -8.27 -13.31
C LYS A 164 17.84 -8.22 -14.26
N CYS A 165 17.56 -8.50 -15.52
CA CYS A 165 18.52 -8.38 -16.60
C CYS A 165 18.84 -6.93 -16.94
N CYS A 166 17.86 -6.06 -16.72
CA CYS A 166 17.94 -4.64 -16.97
C CYS A 166 17.24 -3.92 -15.82
N GLY A 167 17.93 -3.81 -14.68
CA GLY A 167 17.51 -3.02 -13.53
C GLY A 167 18.17 -1.64 -13.51
N LYS A 168 17.70 -0.75 -12.64
CA LYS A 168 18.33 0.57 -12.47
C LYS A 168 19.79 0.40 -12.06
N CYS A 169 20.69 1.13 -12.70
CA CYS A 169 22.11 1.28 -12.34
C CYS A 169 22.39 1.50 -10.83
N TYR A 170 21.49 2.16 -10.10
CA TYR A 170 21.55 2.28 -8.66
C TYR A 170 20.31 1.66 -8.01
N GLN A 171 20.48 1.25 -6.76
CA GLN A 171 19.37 0.85 -5.90
C GLN A 171 19.19 1.88 -4.81
N LYS A 172 17.94 2.19 -4.50
CA LYS A 172 17.64 3.07 -3.39
C LYS A 172 18.11 2.38 -2.10
N THR A 173 18.74 3.16 -1.24
CA THR A 173 19.14 2.75 0.10
C THR A 173 18.45 3.64 1.13
N CYS A 174 18.38 3.24 2.40
CA CYS A 174 17.92 4.12 3.47
C CYS A 174 18.82 5.36 3.61
N ILE A 175 20.11 5.21 3.32
CA ILE A 175 21.10 6.28 3.32
C ILE A 175 21.15 6.86 1.91
N THR A 176 20.19 7.72 1.58
CA THR A 176 20.02 8.28 0.23
C THR A 176 21.33 8.88 -0.29
N ARG A 177 21.83 8.35 -1.40
CA ARG A 177 22.86 8.99 -2.22
C ARG A 177 22.28 9.25 -3.60
N LYS A 178 22.40 10.49 -4.09
CA LYS A 178 22.18 10.76 -5.51
C LYS A 178 23.35 10.16 -6.28
N MET A 179 23.05 9.22 -7.16
CA MET A 179 23.99 8.74 -8.17
C MET A 179 23.43 9.03 -9.54
N GLU A 180 24.31 9.50 -10.42
CA GLU A 180 24.05 9.63 -11.83
C GLU A 180 24.50 8.35 -12.53
N CYS A 181 23.76 7.95 -13.57
CA CYS A 181 24.02 6.71 -14.26
C CYS A 181 24.46 6.96 -15.68
N GLU A 182 25.65 6.49 -15.99
CA GLU A 182 26.19 6.50 -17.35
C GLU A 182 25.54 5.40 -18.22
N GLN A 183 25.22 4.25 -17.60
CA GLN A 183 24.59 3.13 -18.29
C GLN A 183 23.06 3.12 -18.11
N LYS A 184 22.33 2.75 -19.17
CA LYS A 184 20.86 2.71 -19.17
C LYS A 184 20.29 1.74 -18.13
N CYS A 185 20.89 0.56 -18.00
CA CYS A 185 20.52 -0.42 -16.98
C CYS A 185 21.69 -1.35 -16.66
N THR A 186 21.58 -2.03 -15.53
CA THR A 186 22.55 -3.00 -15.02
C THR A 186 21.86 -4.32 -14.72
N LYS A 187 22.54 -5.42 -14.98
CA LYS A 187 22.06 -6.76 -14.60
C LYS A 187 22.40 -7.06 -13.14
N GLY A 188 21.53 -7.81 -12.46
CA GLY A 188 21.81 -8.29 -11.10
C GLY A 188 20.57 -8.45 -10.22
N CYS A 189 20.79 -8.56 -8.92
CA CYS A 189 19.74 -8.73 -7.91
C CYS A 189 19.29 -7.38 -7.35
N PHE A 190 17.99 -7.09 -7.48
CA PHE A 190 17.35 -5.85 -7.07
C PHE A 190 16.34 -6.11 -5.99
N CYS A 191 16.19 -5.19 -5.03
CA CYS A 191 15.07 -5.28 -4.09
C CYS A 191 13.75 -5.28 -4.86
N ILE A 192 12.85 -6.18 -4.48
CA ILE A 192 11.48 -6.21 -5.01
C ILE A 192 10.74 -4.92 -4.62
N ASP A 193 9.64 -4.63 -5.31
CA ASP A 193 8.87 -3.41 -5.07
C ASP A 193 8.36 -3.32 -3.62
N GLY A 194 8.45 -2.13 -3.03
CA GLY A 194 8.16 -1.90 -1.61
C GLY A 194 9.34 -2.13 -0.66
N PHE A 195 10.43 -2.73 -1.14
CA PHE A 195 11.66 -2.94 -0.39
C PHE A 195 12.77 -1.98 -0.84
N ILE A 196 13.73 -1.75 0.05
CA ILE A 196 14.87 -0.85 -0.15
C ILE A 196 16.08 -1.45 0.54
N ARG A 197 17.29 -1.18 0.04
CA ARG A 197 18.50 -1.65 0.72
C ARG A 197 18.77 -0.84 1.99
N GLU A 198 19.25 -1.50 3.03
CA GLU A 198 19.73 -0.82 4.25
C GLU A 198 20.85 0.17 3.91
N TYR A 199 21.86 -0.30 3.17
CA TYR A 199 23.01 0.44 2.64
C TYR A 199 23.50 -0.24 1.35
N GLU A 200 24.51 0.33 0.67
CA GLU A 200 25.08 -0.27 -0.55
C GLU A 200 25.62 -1.69 -0.28
N GLY A 201 25.08 -2.70 -0.96
CA GLY A 201 25.42 -4.11 -0.72
C GLY A 201 24.77 -4.74 0.52
N GLY A 202 24.01 -3.97 1.30
CA GLY A 202 23.23 -4.45 2.45
C GLY A 202 21.97 -5.20 2.04
N LYS A 203 21.23 -5.72 3.02
CA LYS A 203 20.00 -6.50 2.77
C LYS A 203 18.84 -5.60 2.32
N CYS A 204 17.90 -6.18 1.58
CA CYS A 204 16.62 -5.54 1.29
C CYS A 204 15.72 -5.63 2.52
N MET A 205 15.07 -4.51 2.85
CA MET A 205 14.14 -4.39 3.96
C MET A 205 12.89 -3.60 3.52
N PRO A 206 11.74 -3.75 4.19
CA PRO A 206 10.57 -2.92 3.91
C PRO A 206 10.92 -1.43 4.00
N LYS A 207 10.59 -0.66 2.96
CA LYS A 207 11.01 0.75 2.85
C LYS A 207 10.59 1.62 4.04
N ARG A 208 9.44 1.32 4.64
CA ARG A 208 8.91 1.98 5.84
C ARG A 208 9.85 1.88 7.06
N LEU A 209 10.60 0.79 7.16
CA LEU A 209 11.51 0.58 8.28
C LEU A 209 12.81 1.38 8.16
N CYS A 210 13.03 2.15 7.08
CA CYS A 210 14.23 2.98 6.95
C CYS A 210 14.39 3.98 8.09
N GLU A 211 13.32 4.64 8.54
CA GLU A 211 13.46 5.64 9.60
C GLU A 211 13.87 4.99 10.93
N SER A 212 13.28 3.83 11.24
CA SER A 212 13.68 3.01 12.40
C SER A 212 15.12 2.52 12.29
N PHE A 213 15.54 2.06 11.10
CA PHE A 213 16.90 1.61 10.82
C PHE A 213 17.91 2.74 11.01
N LEU A 214 17.65 3.92 10.43
CA LEU A 214 18.51 5.09 10.56
C LEU A 214 18.64 5.51 12.03
N ARG A 215 17.52 5.58 12.78
CA ARG A 215 17.54 5.93 14.21
C ARG A 215 18.41 4.97 15.04
N LYS A 216 18.33 3.66 14.80
CA LYS A 216 19.17 2.67 15.50
C LYS A 216 20.66 2.82 15.17
N GLY A 217 20.99 3.15 13.93
CA GLY A 217 22.36 3.38 13.49
C GLY A 217 23.06 4.54 14.22
N PHE A 218 22.32 5.60 14.57
CA PHE A 218 22.85 6.78 15.27
C PHE A 218 22.91 6.65 16.80
N SER A 219 22.21 5.69 17.41
CA SER A 219 22.24 5.47 18.87
C SER A 219 23.41 4.60 19.35
N SER A 220 24.27 4.15 18.44
CA SER A 220 25.42 3.29 18.75
C SER A 220 26.77 4.03 18.74
N GLY A 221 26.73 5.38 18.70
CA GLY A 221 27.91 6.26 18.67
C GLY A 221 28.11 7.05 19.94
#